data_AF-A0AAV1RZZ3-F1
#
_entry.id   AF-A0AAV1RZZ3-F1
#
_cell.length_a   1.000
_cell.length_b   1.000
_cell.length_c   1.000
_cell.angle_alpha   90.00
_cell.angle_beta   90.00
_cell.angle_gamma   90.00
#
_symmetry.space_group_name_H-M   'P 1'
#
loop_
_entity.id
_entity.type
_entity.pdbx_description
1 polymer ?
#
loop_
_entity_poly.entity_id
_entity_poly.type
_entity_poly.pdbx_seq_one_letter_code
_entity_poly.pdbx_strand_id
1 'polypeptide(L)'
;MTRVTPILQKGSKALEDLGLLKILQSEIKHELSNTPFQDNQSDSLGDFKVDWESLESQDVVLRRKCESGEEVAVSALLGQEMYAEGGIFPREVLMKVCVKKPSLSSVLQFDCGVCEKGIGGSQFHIYSANYLHSMTTIPKPSAYRGPSFSDLDSDLQGALKEYLIAKGIGENLTNFLLLHLHQREVGQYVNWLRKLESLVLAKGE
;
A
#
# COMPACT_ATOMS: atom_id res chain seq x y z
N MET A 1 31.25 17.00 -36.80
CA MET A 1 30.11 16.12 -37.16
C MET A 1 30.15 14.90 -36.26
N THR A 2 29.34 14.90 -35.20
CA THR A 2 29.28 13.81 -34.22
C THR A 2 28.47 12.67 -34.83
N ARG A 3 29.09 11.51 -35.10
CA ARG A 3 28.40 10.32 -35.60
C ARG A 3 27.45 9.82 -34.51
N VAL A 4 26.16 10.09 -34.69
CA VAL A 4 25.08 9.49 -33.87
C VAL A 4 25.15 7.97 -34.08
N THR A 5 25.31 7.21 -33.00
CA THR A 5 25.43 5.75 -33.04
C THR A 5 24.19 5.12 -33.70
N PRO A 6 24.33 4.03 -34.48
CA PRO A 6 23.20 3.37 -35.16
C PRO A 6 22.09 2.87 -34.20
N ILE A 7 22.40 2.72 -32.91
CA ILE A 7 21.43 2.41 -31.83
C ILE A 7 20.53 3.62 -31.55
N LEU A 8 21.09 4.84 -31.52
CA LEU A 8 20.32 6.07 -31.35
C LEU A 8 19.44 6.33 -32.58
N GLN A 9 19.90 6.00 -33.79
CA GLN A 9 19.06 6.06 -35.00
C GLN A 9 17.92 5.03 -34.98
N LYS A 10 18.15 3.80 -34.50
CA LYS A 10 17.08 2.80 -34.31
C LYS A 10 16.08 3.24 -33.23
N GLY A 11 16.56 3.82 -32.13
CA GLY A 11 15.72 4.39 -31.07
C GLY A 11 14.88 5.56 -31.59
N SER A 12 15.50 6.54 -32.26
CA SER A 12 14.82 7.68 -32.89
C SER A 12 13.79 7.22 -33.92
N LYS A 13 14.10 6.19 -34.72
CA LYS A 13 13.15 5.66 -35.70
C LYS A 13 11.96 4.92 -35.06
N ALA A 14 12.17 4.21 -33.95
CA ALA A 14 11.08 3.61 -33.18
C ALA A 14 10.22 4.65 -32.41
N LEU A 15 10.77 5.84 -32.17
CA LEU A 15 10.09 7.02 -31.62
C LEU A 15 9.34 7.82 -32.71
N GLU A 16 9.94 7.97 -33.90
CA GLU A 16 9.38 8.63 -35.08
C GLU A 16 8.27 7.80 -35.74
N ASP A 17 8.42 6.47 -35.73
CA ASP A 17 7.34 5.53 -36.00
C ASP A 17 6.37 5.63 -34.81
N LEU A 18 5.32 6.44 -34.94
CA LEU A 18 4.23 6.75 -33.99
C LEU A 18 3.57 5.56 -33.24
N GLY A 19 4.10 4.33 -33.36
CA GLY A 19 3.67 3.13 -32.66
C GLY A 19 3.75 3.25 -31.14
N LEU A 20 4.88 3.68 -30.56
CA LEU A 20 5.00 3.75 -29.10
C LEU A 20 4.04 4.78 -28.49
N LEU A 21 3.97 5.98 -29.07
CA LEU A 21 3.06 7.03 -28.62
C LEU A 21 1.60 6.57 -28.69
N LYS A 22 1.20 5.95 -29.81
CA LYS A 22 -0.14 5.42 -30.00
C LYS A 22 -0.47 4.31 -28.98
N ILE A 23 0.49 3.44 -28.67
CA ILE A 23 0.33 2.37 -27.68
C ILE A 23 0.14 2.98 -26.28
N LEU A 24 0.98 3.94 -25.88
CA LEU A 24 0.85 4.64 -24.59
C LEU A 24 -0.52 5.30 -24.45
N GLN A 25 -0.98 5.99 -25.50
CA GLN A 25 -2.31 6.61 -25.51
C GLN A 25 -3.44 5.59 -25.42
N SER A 26 -3.32 4.44 -26.08
CA SER A 26 -4.32 3.37 -25.97
C SER A 26 -4.35 2.75 -24.58
N GLU A 27 -3.20 2.60 -23.93
CA GLU A 27 -3.07 2.08 -22.56
C GLU A 27 -3.68 3.07 -21.55
N ILE A 28 -3.34 4.35 -21.62
CA ILE A 28 -3.93 5.39 -20.76
C ILE A 28 -5.46 5.38 -20.89
N LYS A 29 -5.97 5.28 -22.13
CA LYS A 29 -7.42 5.22 -22.37
C LYS A 29 -8.04 3.95 -21.80
N HIS A 30 -7.35 2.81 -21.91
CA HIS A 30 -7.79 1.55 -21.35
C HIS A 30 -7.97 1.67 -19.83
N GLU A 31 -6.93 2.10 -19.13
CA GLU A 31 -6.95 2.24 -17.65
C GLU A 31 -8.01 3.23 -17.17
N LEU A 32 -8.21 4.36 -17.87
CA LEU A 32 -9.23 5.35 -17.51
C LEU A 32 -10.67 4.88 -17.78
N SER A 33 -10.86 3.92 -18.69
CA SER A 33 -12.18 3.40 -19.05
C SER A 33 -12.55 2.14 -18.26
N ASN A 34 -11.53 1.41 -17.76
CA ASN A 34 -11.68 0.09 -17.14
C ASN A 34 -11.14 0.06 -15.69
N THR A 35 -11.39 1.10 -14.90
CA THR A 35 -11.03 1.06 -13.46
C THR A 35 -11.91 0.05 -12.72
N PRO A 36 -11.35 -1.07 -12.20
CA PRO A 36 -12.14 -2.13 -11.56
C PRO A 36 -12.79 -1.70 -10.23
N PHE A 37 -12.44 -0.52 -9.74
CA PHE A 37 -12.73 -0.04 -8.39
C PHE A 37 -13.70 1.17 -8.35
N GLN A 38 -14.29 1.54 -9.49
CA GLN A 38 -15.10 2.77 -9.61
C GLN A 38 -16.42 2.76 -8.80
N ASP A 39 -17.01 1.57 -8.60
CA ASP A 39 -18.31 1.43 -7.91
C ASP A 39 -18.18 1.14 -6.40
N ASN A 40 -16.98 0.86 -5.89
CA ASN A 40 -16.76 0.59 -4.49
C ASN A 40 -16.47 1.91 -3.77
N GLN A 41 -17.45 2.49 -3.08
CA GLN A 41 -17.20 3.58 -2.13
C GLN A 41 -16.90 2.96 -0.76
N SER A 42 -15.63 3.03 -0.33
CA SER A 42 -15.27 2.76 1.06
C SER A 42 -14.87 4.08 1.70
N ASP A 43 -15.87 4.84 2.15
CA ASP A 43 -15.63 6.20 2.69
C ASP A 43 -15.35 6.22 4.19
N SER A 44 -15.40 5.06 4.87
CA SER A 44 -15.30 5.01 6.33
C SER A 44 -13.91 4.61 6.80
N LEU A 45 -13.08 5.62 7.08
CA LEU A 45 -11.84 5.49 7.87
C LEU A 45 -12.11 5.21 9.36
N GLY A 46 -13.39 5.21 9.79
CA GLY A 46 -13.77 5.21 11.19
C GLY A 46 -13.17 6.43 11.90
N ASP A 47 -12.45 6.17 12.99
CA ASP A 47 -11.80 7.21 13.80
C ASP A 47 -10.37 7.55 13.34
N PHE A 48 -9.88 6.91 12.28
CA PHE A 48 -8.58 7.21 11.70
C PHE A 48 -8.63 8.46 10.84
N LYS A 49 -7.51 9.18 10.80
CA LYS A 49 -7.27 10.28 9.87
C LYS A 49 -6.01 10.00 9.08
N VAL A 50 -6.00 10.39 7.81
CA VAL A 50 -4.78 10.39 7.01
C VAL A 50 -3.81 11.41 7.61
N ASP A 51 -2.67 10.93 8.08
CA ASP A 51 -1.59 11.75 8.66
C ASP A 51 -0.60 12.16 7.57
N TRP A 52 -0.22 11.21 6.71
CA TRP A 52 0.69 11.47 5.61
C TRP A 52 0.37 10.62 4.38
N GLU A 53 0.45 11.26 3.24
CA GLU A 53 0.29 10.66 1.92
C GLU A 53 1.01 11.53 0.88
N SER A 54 1.70 10.90 -0.08
CA SER A 54 2.37 11.59 -1.19
C SER A 54 2.03 10.91 -2.52
N LEU A 55 1.91 11.69 -3.60
CA LEU A 55 1.78 11.11 -4.95
C LEU A 55 3.00 10.27 -5.36
N GLU A 56 4.16 10.53 -4.76
CA GLU A 56 5.42 9.86 -5.06
C GLU A 56 5.69 8.67 -4.12
N SER A 57 4.91 8.51 -3.06
CA SER A 57 5.04 7.39 -2.13
C SER A 57 4.04 6.27 -2.45
N GLN A 58 4.41 5.04 -2.14
CA GLN A 58 3.51 3.90 -2.25
C GLN A 58 2.68 3.67 -0.98
N ASP A 59 3.16 4.18 0.15
CA ASP A 59 2.50 4.01 1.43
C ASP A 59 1.53 5.15 1.76
N VAL A 60 0.56 4.83 2.61
CA VAL A 60 -0.31 5.77 3.31
C VAL A 60 -0.11 5.60 4.80
N VAL A 61 -0.08 6.72 5.54
CA VAL A 61 0.00 6.71 7.00
C VAL A 61 -1.28 7.27 7.59
N LEU A 62 -1.93 6.48 8.43
CA LEU A 62 -3.13 6.84 9.16
C LEU A 62 -2.82 6.92 10.65
N ARG A 63 -3.46 7.86 11.36
CA ARG A 63 -3.36 7.97 12.82
C ARG A 63 -4.71 8.10 13.47
N ARG A 64 -4.80 7.53 14.67
CA ARG A 64 -5.92 7.66 15.60
C ARG A 64 -5.38 7.90 16.99
N LYS A 65 -6.04 8.77 17.74
CA LYS A 65 -5.84 8.92 19.18
C LYS A 65 -7.07 8.36 19.90
N CYS A 66 -6.87 7.37 20.75
CA CYS A 66 -7.94 6.77 21.54
C CYS A 66 -8.30 7.67 22.74
N GLU A 67 -9.51 7.51 23.26
CA GLU A 67 -9.97 8.21 24.48
C GLU A 67 -9.09 7.88 25.70
N SER A 68 -8.49 6.68 25.73
CA SER A 68 -7.50 6.25 26.72
C SER A 68 -6.18 7.05 26.69
N GLY A 69 -6.00 7.91 25.68
CA GLY A 69 -4.76 8.64 25.41
C GLY A 69 -3.72 7.83 24.62
N GLU A 70 -4.03 6.58 24.27
CA GLU A 70 -3.19 5.76 23.37
C GLU A 70 -3.19 6.33 21.96
N GLU A 71 -2.06 6.20 21.29
CA GLU A 71 -1.89 6.56 19.88
C GLU A 71 -1.72 5.30 19.05
N VAL A 72 -2.49 5.22 17.96
CA VAL A 72 -2.42 4.13 16.99
C VAL A 72 -2.02 4.73 15.65
N ALA A 73 -0.89 4.28 15.12
CA ALA A 73 -0.41 4.63 13.79
C ALA A 73 -0.45 3.40 12.89
N VAL A 74 -0.93 3.57 11.67
CA VAL A 74 -1.02 2.53 10.65
C VAL A 74 -0.27 3.01 9.42
N SER A 75 0.72 2.26 8.97
CA SER A 75 1.36 2.46 7.66
C SER A 75 0.98 1.29 6.77
N ALA A 76 0.47 1.57 5.57
CA ALA A 76 -0.03 0.53 4.68
C ALA A 76 0.44 0.77 3.24
N LEU A 77 0.76 -0.31 2.53
CA LEU A 77 1.17 -0.31 1.13
C LEU A 77 0.73 -1.61 0.42
N LEU A 78 0.74 -1.62 -0.91
CA LEU A 78 0.44 -2.84 -1.66
C LEU A 78 1.59 -3.85 -1.56
N GLY A 79 1.25 -5.09 -1.24
CA GLY A 79 2.17 -6.23 -1.32
C GLY A 79 2.50 -6.62 -2.75
N GLN A 80 3.18 -7.76 -2.90
CA GLN A 80 3.46 -8.32 -4.22
C GLN A 80 2.18 -8.84 -4.88
N GLU A 81 2.19 -8.90 -6.21
CA GLU A 81 1.14 -9.54 -7.01
C GLU A 81 0.92 -10.98 -6.51
N MET A 82 -0.27 -11.26 -6.00
CA MET A 82 -0.68 -12.62 -5.71
C MET A 82 -1.53 -13.09 -6.87
N TYR A 83 -1.14 -14.19 -7.53
CA TYR A 83 -1.98 -14.86 -8.53
C TYR A 83 -3.16 -15.58 -7.85
N ALA A 84 -3.91 -14.87 -7.00
CA ALA A 84 -5.10 -15.40 -6.36
C ALA A 84 -6.24 -15.36 -7.38
N GLU A 85 -6.64 -16.54 -7.88
CA GLU A 85 -7.75 -16.66 -8.82
C GLU A 85 -9.06 -16.18 -8.17
N GLY A 86 -9.69 -15.15 -8.76
CA GLY A 86 -11.10 -14.81 -8.53
C GLY A 86 -11.43 -13.66 -7.57
N GLY A 87 -10.43 -12.94 -7.03
CA GLY A 87 -10.66 -11.72 -6.22
C GLY A 87 -10.71 -10.43 -7.04
N ILE A 88 -11.38 -9.39 -6.52
CA ILE A 88 -11.39 -8.03 -7.11
C ILE A 88 -10.03 -7.36 -6.92
N PHE A 89 -9.35 -7.68 -5.81
CA PHE A 89 -8.05 -7.11 -5.45
C PHE A 89 -6.91 -8.09 -5.76
N PRO A 90 -6.00 -7.79 -6.71
CA PRO A 90 -4.91 -8.69 -7.10
C PRO A 90 -3.76 -8.76 -6.08
N ARG A 91 -3.72 -7.83 -5.11
CA ARG A 91 -2.65 -7.73 -4.13
C ARG A 91 -3.23 -7.66 -2.73
N GLU A 92 -2.55 -8.27 -1.76
CA GLU A 92 -2.81 -7.94 -0.36
C GLU A 92 -2.30 -6.54 -0.06
N VAL A 93 -2.89 -5.92 0.97
CA VAL A 93 -2.30 -4.74 1.59
C VAL A 93 -1.44 -5.19 2.76
N LEU A 94 -0.16 -4.83 2.72
CA LEU A 94 0.76 -4.97 3.84
C LEU A 94 0.56 -3.78 4.77
N MET A 95 0.13 -4.07 6.00
CA MET A 95 -0.25 -3.09 6.99
C MET A 95 0.62 -3.26 8.25
N LYS A 96 1.32 -2.20 8.62
CA LYS A 96 2.06 -2.11 9.88
C LYS A 96 1.28 -1.28 10.89
N VAL A 97 0.93 -1.88 12.02
CA VAL A 97 0.18 -1.20 13.09
C VAL A 97 1.09 -0.97 14.29
N CYS A 98 1.20 0.27 14.73
CA CYS A 98 1.98 0.66 15.89
C CYS A 98 1.06 1.23 16.96
N VAL A 99 1.09 0.67 18.17
CA VAL A 99 0.33 1.16 19.32
C VAL A 99 1.29 1.69 20.38
N LYS A 100 1.11 2.95 20.76
CA LYS A 100 1.88 3.63 21.80
C LYS A 100 0.98 4.07 22.95
N LYS A 101 1.38 3.73 24.17
CA LYS A 101 0.73 4.23 25.39
C LYS A 101 1.31 5.58 25.79
N PRO A 102 0.51 6.51 26.34
CA PRO A 102 0.96 7.86 26.66
C PRO A 102 2.08 7.89 27.72
N SER A 103 2.08 6.91 28.64
CA SER A 103 3.06 6.80 29.71
C SER A 103 4.32 6.00 29.35
N LEU A 104 4.39 5.43 28.14
CA LEU A 104 5.47 4.55 27.72
C LEU A 104 6.19 5.11 26.49
N SER A 105 7.52 4.99 26.49
CA SER A 105 8.33 5.22 25.28
C SER A 105 8.25 4.05 24.30
N SER A 106 7.84 2.88 24.78
CA SER A 106 7.76 1.66 24.01
C SER A 106 6.50 1.59 23.16
N VAL A 107 6.60 0.77 22.12
CA VAL A 107 5.59 0.60 21.10
C VAL A 107 5.40 -0.88 20.83
N LEU A 108 4.14 -1.28 20.69
CA LEU A 108 3.78 -2.58 20.18
C LEU A 108 3.55 -2.45 18.67
N GLN A 109 4.35 -3.14 17.88
CA GLN A 109 4.27 -3.16 16.42
C GLN A 109 3.70 -4.49 15.94
N PHE A 110 2.74 -4.45 15.04
CA PHE A 110 2.22 -5.60 14.34
C PHE A 110 2.48 -5.46 12.85
N ASP A 111 2.90 -6.56 12.22
CA ASP A 111 2.90 -6.66 10.77
C ASP A 111 1.70 -7.52 10.36
N CYS A 112 0.87 -6.98 9.49
CA CYS A 112 -0.39 -7.59 9.09
C CYS A 112 -0.52 -7.63 7.56
N GLY A 113 -1.25 -8.63 7.06
CA GLY A 113 -1.71 -8.70 5.67
C GLY A 113 -3.22 -8.52 5.64
N VAL A 114 -3.73 -7.75 4.69
CA VAL A 114 -5.16 -7.51 4.49
C VAL A 114 -5.55 -8.03 3.11
N CYS A 115 -6.57 -8.89 3.09
CA CYS A 115 -7.07 -9.50 1.88
C CYS A 115 -8.60 -9.38 1.81
N GLU A 116 -9.12 -9.53 0.59
CA GLU A 116 -10.56 -9.66 0.37
C GLU A 116 -11.12 -10.91 1.05
N LYS A 117 -12.35 -10.80 1.55
CA LYS A 117 -13.11 -11.90 2.15
C LYS A 117 -14.50 -11.95 1.52
N GLY A 118 -14.67 -12.83 0.51
CA GLY A 118 -15.95 -13.01 -0.17
C GLY A 118 -16.40 -11.72 -0.88
N ILE A 119 -17.71 -11.52 -1.01
CA ILE A 119 -18.26 -10.36 -1.73
C ILE A 119 -18.28 -9.13 -0.81
N GLY A 120 -17.39 -8.17 -1.08
CA GLY A 120 -17.41 -6.83 -0.46
C GLY A 120 -16.90 -6.73 0.98
N GLY A 121 -16.39 -7.82 1.53
CA GLY A 121 -15.76 -7.85 2.85
C GLY A 121 -14.25 -7.95 2.79
N SER A 122 -13.59 -7.67 3.91
CA SER A 122 -12.15 -7.88 4.05
C SER A 122 -11.80 -8.52 5.38
N GLN A 123 -10.60 -9.10 5.42
CA GLN A 123 -10.03 -9.65 6.64
C GLN A 123 -8.55 -9.32 6.71
N PHE A 124 -8.04 -9.30 7.94
CA PHE A 124 -6.60 -9.21 8.16
C PHE A 124 -6.07 -10.41 8.95
N HIS A 125 -4.80 -10.69 8.70
CA HIS A 125 -3.97 -11.68 9.39
C HIS A 125 -2.78 -10.99 10.01
N ILE A 126 -2.31 -11.51 11.14
CA ILE A 126 -1.12 -11.00 11.84
C ILE A 126 0.04 -11.92 11.48
N TYR A 127 1.08 -11.36 10.87
CA TYR A 127 2.32 -12.06 10.54
C TYR A 127 3.32 -12.01 11.69
N SER A 128 3.39 -10.87 12.40
CA SER A 128 4.30 -10.70 13.52
C SER A 128 3.74 -9.72 14.56
N ALA A 129 4.14 -9.91 15.82
CA ALA A 129 3.87 -8.99 16.92
C ALA A 129 5.18 -8.73 17.67
N ASN A 130 5.71 -7.51 17.56
CA ASN A 130 7.01 -7.11 18.05
C ASN A 130 6.90 -6.02 19.11
N TYR A 131 7.73 -6.13 20.13
CA TYR A 131 7.90 -5.07 21.12
C TYR A 131 9.12 -4.20 20.79
N LEU A 132 8.89 -2.91 20.60
CA LEU A 132 9.93 -1.91 20.36
C LEU A 132 10.12 -1.04 21.60
N HIS A 133 11.35 -0.96 22.10
CA HIS A 133 11.66 -0.16 23.30
C HIS A 133 11.52 1.36 23.07
N SER A 134 11.74 1.82 21.83
CA SER A 134 11.55 3.21 21.40
C SER A 134 11.34 3.31 19.88
N MET A 135 10.54 4.29 19.43
CA MET A 135 10.38 4.64 18.00
C MET A 135 11.62 5.30 17.39
N THR A 136 12.48 5.91 18.22
CA THR A 136 13.63 6.70 17.75
C THR A 136 14.88 5.87 17.48
N THR A 137 14.86 4.59 17.86
CA THR A 137 16.03 3.73 17.77
C THR A 137 15.81 2.74 16.64
N ILE A 138 16.61 2.84 15.58
CA ILE A 138 16.66 1.80 14.54
C ILE A 138 16.90 0.47 15.25
N PRO A 139 15.97 -0.49 15.13
CA PRO A 139 15.99 -1.60 16.04
C PRO A 139 17.14 -2.52 15.64
N LYS A 140 18.12 -2.68 16.54
CA LYS A 140 19.37 -3.43 16.29
C LYS A 140 19.04 -4.83 15.73
N PRO A 141 19.84 -5.38 14.79
CA PRO A 141 19.61 -6.72 14.25
C PRO A 141 19.61 -7.82 15.32
N SER A 142 20.33 -7.61 16.42
CA SER A 142 20.39 -8.53 17.57
C SER A 142 19.26 -8.35 18.59
N ALA A 143 18.41 -7.34 18.44
CA ALA A 143 17.31 -7.12 19.37
C ALA A 143 16.24 -8.20 19.17
N TYR A 144 15.85 -8.85 20.26
CA TYR A 144 14.78 -9.85 20.23
C TYR A 144 13.49 -9.23 19.70
N ARG A 145 12.94 -9.83 18.63
CA ARG A 145 11.73 -9.37 17.95
C ARG A 145 10.45 -10.00 18.52
N GLY A 146 10.60 -11.15 19.19
CA GLY A 146 9.49 -12.03 19.50
C GLY A 146 9.67 -13.37 18.80
N PRO A 147 8.88 -14.39 19.16
CA PRO A 147 8.81 -15.64 18.42
C PRO A 147 8.08 -15.42 17.08
N SER A 148 8.03 -16.45 16.22
CA SER A 148 7.09 -16.45 15.10
C SER A 148 5.67 -16.34 15.65
N PHE A 149 4.80 -15.55 14.99
CA PHE A 149 3.41 -15.41 15.43
C PHE A 149 2.67 -16.75 15.39
N SER A 150 3.00 -17.61 14.41
CA SER A 150 2.46 -18.97 14.27
C SER A 150 2.73 -19.88 15.47
N ASP A 151 3.80 -19.60 16.22
CA ASP A 151 4.24 -20.42 17.34
C ASP A 151 3.59 -19.99 18.66
N LEU A 152 2.84 -18.88 18.65
CA LEU A 152 2.07 -18.43 19.81
C LEU A 152 0.88 -19.35 20.06
N ASP A 153 0.47 -19.45 21.31
CA ASP A 153 -0.78 -20.10 21.69
C ASP A 153 -1.98 -19.52 20.93
N SER A 154 -2.92 -20.37 20.51
CA SER A 154 -4.06 -19.95 19.68
C SER A 154 -4.95 -18.92 20.37
N ASP A 155 -5.11 -19.02 21.70
CA ASP A 155 -5.94 -18.07 22.46
C ASP A 155 -5.25 -16.70 22.50
N LEU A 156 -3.91 -16.68 22.60
CA LEU A 156 -3.13 -15.45 22.51
C LEU A 156 -3.22 -14.82 21.12
N GLN A 157 -3.13 -15.63 20.06
CA GLN A 157 -3.30 -15.13 18.68
C GLN A 157 -4.68 -14.48 18.50
N GLY A 158 -5.74 -15.14 18.98
CA GLY A 158 -7.10 -14.61 18.96
C GLY A 158 -7.24 -13.32 19.76
N ALA A 159 -6.70 -13.27 20.98
CA ALA A 159 -6.76 -12.08 21.83
C ALA A 159 -6.01 -10.87 21.23
N LEU A 160 -4.88 -11.09 20.56
CA LEU A 160 -4.15 -10.03 19.86
C LEU A 160 -4.94 -9.49 18.66
N LYS A 161 -5.67 -10.36 17.95
CA LYS A 161 -6.56 -9.94 16.87
C LYS A 161 -7.72 -9.08 17.40
N GLU A 162 -8.41 -9.53 18.44
CA GLU A 162 -9.47 -8.76 19.09
C GLU A 162 -8.97 -7.43 19.67
N TYR A 163 -7.75 -7.41 20.21
CA TYR A 163 -7.11 -6.18 20.66
C TYR A 163 -6.96 -5.17 19.51
N LEU A 164 -6.50 -5.58 18.33
CA LEU A 164 -6.38 -4.69 17.17
C LEU A 164 -7.75 -4.22 16.66
N ILE A 165 -8.75 -5.09 16.63
CA ILE A 165 -10.14 -4.72 16.28
C ILE A 165 -10.65 -3.63 17.23
N ALA A 166 -10.44 -3.79 18.54
CA ALA A 166 -10.80 -2.79 19.54
C ALA A 166 -10.02 -1.46 19.37
N LYS A 167 -8.82 -1.49 18.76
CA LYS A 167 -8.07 -0.28 18.36
C LYS A 167 -8.56 0.35 17.05
N GLY A 168 -9.60 -0.22 16.44
CA GLY A 168 -10.21 0.29 15.21
C GLY A 168 -9.68 -0.35 13.94
N ILE A 169 -8.86 -1.41 14.05
CA ILE A 169 -8.43 -2.22 12.90
C ILE A 169 -9.56 -3.21 12.56
N GLY A 170 -10.69 -2.65 12.13
CA GLY A 170 -11.88 -3.40 11.73
C GLY A 170 -12.11 -3.37 10.22
N GLU A 171 -13.18 -4.04 9.78
CA GLU A 171 -13.53 -4.22 8.38
C GLU A 171 -13.65 -2.90 7.59
N ASN A 172 -14.14 -1.83 8.22
CA ASN A 172 -14.22 -0.50 7.61
C ASN A 172 -12.83 0.00 7.17
N LEU A 173 -11.85 -0.07 8.09
CA LEU A 173 -10.49 0.36 7.80
C LEU A 173 -9.82 -0.52 6.75
N THR A 174 -10.00 -1.84 6.85
CA THR A 174 -9.37 -2.79 5.91
C THR A 174 -9.98 -2.71 4.51
N ASN A 175 -11.29 -2.47 4.41
CA ASN A 175 -11.97 -2.18 3.14
C ASN A 175 -11.46 -0.87 2.53
N PHE A 176 -11.33 0.19 3.36
CA PHE A 176 -10.77 1.45 2.91
C PHE A 176 -9.36 1.25 2.36
N LEU A 177 -8.49 0.57 3.10
CA LEU A 177 -7.10 0.35 2.69
C LEU A 177 -6.99 -0.44 1.39
N LEU A 178 -7.75 -1.53 1.23
CA LEU A 178 -7.78 -2.31 -0.01
C LEU A 178 -8.20 -1.43 -1.19
N LEU A 179 -9.32 -0.74 -1.08
CA LEU A 179 -9.84 0.10 -2.13
C LEU A 179 -8.88 1.24 -2.49
N HIS A 180 -8.50 2.02 -1.47
CA HIS A 180 -7.74 3.26 -1.61
C HIS A 180 -6.36 3.00 -2.22
N LEU A 181 -5.64 1.98 -1.74
CA LEU A 181 -4.30 1.68 -2.25
C LEU A 181 -4.32 1.14 -3.69
N HIS A 182 -5.32 0.33 -4.06
CA HIS A 182 -5.45 -0.13 -5.44
C HIS A 182 -5.86 0.99 -6.40
N GLN A 183 -6.80 1.86 -6.01
CA GLN A 183 -7.14 3.05 -6.80
C GLN A 183 -5.94 3.99 -6.96
N ARG A 184 -5.14 4.15 -5.90
CA ARG A 184 -3.90 4.94 -5.93
C ARG A 184 -2.88 4.36 -6.89
N GLU A 185 -2.65 3.05 -6.87
CA GLU A 185 -1.72 2.38 -7.81
C GLU A 185 -2.14 2.63 -9.26
N VAL A 186 -3.43 2.49 -9.59
CA VAL A 186 -3.94 2.80 -10.94
C VAL A 186 -3.68 4.27 -11.30
N GLY A 187 -3.94 5.20 -10.37
CA GLY A 187 -3.67 6.62 -10.58
C GLY A 187 -2.18 6.92 -10.78
N GLN A 188 -1.31 6.28 -10.01
CA GLN A 188 0.15 6.40 -10.14
C GLN A 188 0.65 5.83 -11.46
N TYR A 189 0.12 4.68 -11.88
CA TYR A 189 0.42 4.06 -13.17
C TYR A 189 0.02 4.97 -14.33
N VAL A 190 -1.21 5.51 -14.33
CA VAL A 190 -1.66 6.47 -15.35
C VAL A 190 -0.79 7.73 -15.38
N ASN A 191 -0.41 8.26 -14.21
CA ASN A 191 0.49 9.40 -14.14
C ASN A 191 1.90 9.07 -14.66
N TRP A 192 2.40 7.87 -14.39
CA TRP A 192 3.67 7.40 -14.93
C TRP A 192 3.62 7.27 -16.45
N LEU A 193 2.54 6.70 -17.02
CA LEU A 193 2.31 6.62 -18.46
C LEU A 193 2.27 8.02 -19.10
N ARG A 194 1.61 9.00 -18.49
CA ARG A 194 1.57 10.38 -18.98
C ARG A 194 2.94 11.07 -18.95
N LYS A 195 3.73 10.83 -17.89
CA LYS A 195 5.11 11.32 -17.82
C LYS A 195 5.97 10.69 -18.91
N LEU A 196 5.82 9.39 -19.15
CA LEU A 196 6.50 8.67 -20.22
C LEU A 196 6.09 9.20 -21.61
N GLU A 197 4.79 9.42 -21.84
CA GLU A 197 4.27 10.05 -23.06
C GLU A 197 4.91 11.43 -23.29
N SER A 198 4.99 12.25 -22.24
CA SER A 198 5.60 13.59 -22.30
C SER A 198 7.09 13.52 -22.64
N LEU A 199 7.82 12.54 -22.10
CA LEU A 199 9.23 12.32 -22.40
C LEU A 199 9.45 11.86 -23.86
N VAL A 200 8.57 11.02 -24.38
CA VAL A 200 8.58 10.56 -25.78
C VAL A 200 8.28 11.71 -26.74
N LEU A 201 7.40 12.64 -26.35
CA LEU A 201 7.05 13.84 -27.14
C LEU A 201 8.10 14.95 -27.09
N ALA A 202 8.86 15.04 -25.99
CA ALA A 202 9.94 16.00 -25.84
C ALA A 202 11.08 15.67 -26.83
N LYS A 203 11.08 16.31 -28.00
CA LYS A 203 12.21 16.25 -28.94
C LYS A 203 13.47 16.71 -28.21
N GLY A 204 14.56 15.95 -28.35
CA GLY A 204 15.88 16.39 -27.91
C GLY A 204 16.23 17.71 -28.59
N GLU A 205 16.26 18.78 -27.80
CA GLU A 205 16.91 20.06 -28.17
C GLU A 205 18.43 19.88 -28.28
#